data_AF-A0A523G845-F1
#
_entry.id   AF-A0A523G845-F1
#
_cell.length_a   1.000
_cell.length_b   1.000
_cell.length_c   1.000
_cell.angle_alpha   90.00
_cell.angle_beta   90.00
_cell.angle_gamma   90.00
#
_symmetry.space_group_name_H-M   'P 1'
#
loop_
_entity.id
_entity.type
_entity.pdbx_description
1 polymer ?
#
loop_
_entity_poly.entity_id
_entity_poly.type
_entity_poly.pdbx_seq_one_letter_code
_entity_poly.pdbx_strand_id
1 'polypeptide(L)'
;MTRASGYSELIGKLQAYKRKYYQNKLIKGGLLALGILLTSYLLISSLEYTVRFGTPIRAILLFGFLVLVAWVVIHWIIDPVWKLFTINRQISNEEAASQIGQFFPSVADKLLNTLQLYQLSKEHNALIQASISQKTIEISTVPFVEAVNFRENKKYIKYLVLPLVIMAVVLLAAPQLFTESTPRIINFNKTYAALAPFQFEVLNEELRAFKNEDFKLILGLTGSVIPNTVYLQTKDRRIKMLQNENGIFEFTFTKVQSSLDFGFEAAGFQSNSYFLEVLRRPNLKSFDIDLEYPGYLQKQNESLQNTGNLLIPEGTTVNWSFRALETDGISLKFLENNETHELQRNDNQSFKFKKRIMFSDRYTLDLQNKFSRNKDKILYQIIVIKDKYPEITLDHFRDTTMFSYMLFGGSVSDDYGLSRLSLYYVMNRKGKDHSRKFNTISIPLKSSTNNQNYYFQWNVDTLNMGHGDQV
;
A
#
# COMPACT_ATOMS: atom_id res chain seq x y z
N MET A 1 52.24 15.59 71.94
CA MET A 1 51.29 15.67 70.82
C MET A 1 49.92 15.14 71.27
N THR A 2 49.08 15.92 71.98
CA THR A 2 47.78 15.43 72.50
C THR A 2 46.81 16.56 72.92
N ARG A 3 46.80 17.73 72.24
CA ARG A 3 45.97 18.89 72.66
C ARG A 3 44.87 19.30 71.68
N ALA A 4 44.98 18.95 70.40
CA ALA A 4 43.96 19.27 69.37
C ALA A 4 43.06 18.07 68.97
N SER A 5 43.35 16.87 69.48
CA SER A 5 42.70 15.62 69.06
C SER A 5 41.33 15.36 69.70
N GLY A 6 41.12 15.77 70.97
CA GLY A 6 39.86 15.51 71.67
C GLY A 6 38.68 16.27 71.06
N TYR A 7 38.85 17.57 70.78
CA TYR A 7 37.79 18.39 70.18
C TYR A 7 37.48 17.97 68.73
N SER A 8 38.49 17.62 67.94
CA SER A 8 38.25 17.11 66.58
C SER A 8 37.51 15.77 66.60
N GLU A 9 37.77 14.91 67.59
CA GLU A 9 37.01 13.67 67.81
C GLU A 9 35.54 13.97 68.18
N LEU A 10 35.29 14.95 69.06
CA LEU A 10 33.94 15.38 69.44
C LEU A 10 33.15 15.93 68.25
N ILE A 11 33.78 16.78 67.42
CA ILE A 11 33.18 17.30 66.19
C ILE A 11 32.94 16.19 65.18
N GLY A 12 33.85 15.22 65.06
CA GLY A 12 33.64 14.02 64.25
C GLY A 12 32.43 13.19 64.70
N LYS A 13 32.23 13.01 66.01
CA LYS A 13 31.06 12.35 66.59
C LYS A 13 29.77 13.15 66.37
N LEU A 14 29.81 14.48 66.48
CA LEU A 14 28.68 15.36 66.15
C LEU A 14 28.32 15.30 64.65
N GLN A 15 29.31 15.28 63.77
CA GLN A 15 29.09 15.09 62.33
C GLN A 15 28.49 13.71 62.02
N ALA A 16 28.92 12.65 62.69
CA ALA A 16 28.34 11.32 62.57
C ALA A 16 26.86 11.29 63.01
N TYR A 17 26.52 11.99 64.11
CA TYR A 17 25.12 12.18 64.53
C TYR A 17 24.33 12.94 63.47
N LYS A 18 24.81 14.10 62.99
CA LYS A 18 24.14 14.90 61.96
C LYS A 18 23.90 14.10 60.67
N ARG A 19 24.90 13.33 60.22
CA ARG A 19 24.78 12.44 59.06
C ARG A 19 23.67 11.41 59.26
N LYS A 20 23.64 10.74 60.41
CA LYS A 20 22.61 9.74 60.73
C LYS A 20 21.23 10.39 60.89
N TYR A 21 21.15 11.59 61.43
CA TYR A 21 19.91 12.38 61.56
C TYR A 21 19.30 12.70 60.20
N TYR A 22 20.08 13.23 59.25
CA TYR A 22 19.58 13.51 57.90
C TYR A 22 19.28 12.24 57.10
N GLN A 23 20.04 11.15 57.30
CA GLN A 23 19.69 9.84 56.76
C GLN A 23 18.34 9.33 57.30
N ASN A 24 18.09 9.50 58.60
CA ASN A 24 16.81 9.14 59.19
C ASN A 24 15.66 10.00 58.63
N LYS A 25 15.89 11.30 58.46
CA LYS A 25 14.94 12.23 57.84
C LYS A 25 14.65 11.85 56.38
N LEU A 26 15.66 11.39 55.63
CA LEU A 26 15.50 10.86 54.27
C LEU A 26 14.69 9.57 54.23
N ILE A 27 14.95 8.62 55.13
CA ILE A 27 14.18 7.37 55.19
C ILE A 27 12.72 7.67 55.50
N LYS A 28 12.46 8.50 56.52
CA LYS A 28 11.11 8.95 56.87
C LYS A 28 10.43 9.70 55.71
N GLY A 29 11.15 10.66 55.12
CA GLY A 29 10.67 11.47 54.00
C GLY A 29 10.38 10.62 52.77
N GLY A 30 11.23 9.67 52.44
CA GLY A 30 11.06 8.73 51.32
C GLY A 30 9.87 7.80 51.52
N LEU A 31 9.69 7.23 52.71
CA LEU A 31 8.52 6.40 53.03
C LEU A 31 7.21 7.18 52.90
N LEU A 32 7.16 8.40 53.44
CA LEU A 32 5.98 9.26 53.32
C LEU A 32 5.77 9.74 51.88
N ALA A 33 6.85 10.08 51.16
CA ALA A 33 6.81 10.51 49.76
C ALA A 33 6.17 9.44 48.90
N LEU A 34 6.70 8.21 48.97
CA LEU A 34 6.17 7.08 48.22
C LEU A 34 4.72 6.78 48.61
N GLY A 35 4.39 6.84 49.91
CA GLY A 35 3.02 6.62 50.38
C GLY A 35 2.03 7.64 49.79
N ILE A 36 2.37 8.93 49.83
CA ILE A 36 1.52 10.00 49.27
C ILE A 36 1.41 9.88 47.76
N LEU A 37 2.53 9.65 47.05
CA LEU A 37 2.54 9.53 45.60
C LEU A 37 1.76 8.32 45.09
N LEU A 38 1.89 7.17 45.76
CA LEU A 38 1.11 5.99 45.43
C LEU A 38 -0.38 6.20 45.70
N THR A 39 -0.72 6.80 46.85
CA THR A 39 -2.11 7.06 47.20
C THR A 39 -2.75 8.05 46.23
N SER A 40 -2.06 9.14 45.87
CA SER A 40 -2.58 10.12 44.91
C SER A 40 -2.69 9.53 43.51
N TYR A 41 -1.73 8.73 43.07
CA TYR A 41 -1.79 8.01 41.80
C TYR A 41 -3.00 7.05 41.73
N LEU A 42 -3.25 6.29 42.80
CA LEU A 42 -4.41 5.39 42.88
C LEU A 42 -5.73 6.15 42.82
N LEU A 43 -5.85 7.25 43.56
CA LEU A 43 -7.05 8.09 43.57
C LEU A 43 -7.32 8.68 42.19
N ILE A 44 -6.31 9.29 41.56
CA ILE A 44 -6.44 9.90 40.23
C ILE A 44 -6.83 8.83 39.19
N SER A 45 -6.16 7.67 39.21
CA SER A 45 -6.45 6.58 38.27
C SER A 45 -7.85 6.01 38.47
N SER A 46 -8.30 5.84 39.72
CA SER A 46 -9.64 5.35 40.02
C SER A 46 -10.73 6.35 39.61
N LEU A 47 -10.50 7.65 39.82
CA LEU A 47 -11.43 8.69 39.40
C LEU A 47 -11.51 8.80 37.88
N GLU A 48 -10.38 8.72 37.17
CA GLU A 48 -10.37 8.74 35.71
C GLU A 48 -11.09 7.52 35.11
N TYR A 49 -10.89 6.33 35.69
CA TYR A 49 -11.54 5.10 35.23
C TYR A 49 -13.07 5.16 35.38
N THR A 50 -13.56 5.69 36.51
CA THR A 50 -14.99 5.74 36.83
C THR A 50 -15.74 6.87 36.11
N VAL A 51 -15.17 8.08 36.09
CA VAL A 51 -15.85 9.27 35.57
C VAL A 51 -15.54 9.54 34.10
N ARG A 52 -14.39 9.06 33.58
CA ARG A 52 -13.89 9.32 32.22
C ARG A 52 -13.88 10.81 31.88
N PHE A 53 -13.07 11.59 32.59
CA PHE A 53 -13.07 13.04 32.48
C PHE A 53 -12.76 13.56 31.06
N GLY A 54 -13.24 14.76 30.75
CA GLY A 54 -12.89 15.48 29.52
C GLY A 54 -11.45 16.02 29.52
N THR A 55 -10.98 16.47 28.36
CA THR A 55 -9.63 17.05 28.15
C THR A 55 -9.17 18.08 29.19
N PRO A 56 -9.96 19.09 29.60
CA PRO A 56 -9.47 20.12 30.53
C PRO A 56 -9.22 19.58 31.95
N ILE A 57 -10.07 18.65 32.42
CA ILE A 57 -9.93 18.06 33.76
C ILE A 57 -8.73 17.11 33.79
N ARG A 58 -8.48 16.34 32.71
CA ARG A 58 -7.28 15.49 32.62
C ARG A 58 -5.99 16.30 32.70
N ALA A 59 -5.96 17.47 32.05
CA ALA A 59 -4.81 18.37 32.15
C ALA A 59 -4.61 18.86 33.60
N ILE A 60 -5.67 19.27 34.29
CA ILE A 60 -5.60 19.67 35.70
C ILE A 60 -5.09 18.53 36.60
N LEU A 61 -5.58 17.31 36.39
CA LEU A 61 -5.13 16.13 37.16
C LEU A 61 -3.65 15.82 36.91
N LEU A 62 -3.19 15.86 35.65
CA LEU A 62 -1.79 15.63 35.30
C LEU A 62 -0.87 16.70 35.89
N PHE A 63 -1.15 17.98 35.64
CA PHE A 63 -0.31 19.07 36.14
C PHE A 63 -0.38 19.17 37.67
N GLY A 64 -1.54 18.93 38.28
CA GLY A 64 -1.69 18.85 39.73
C GLY A 64 -0.83 17.73 40.33
N PHE A 65 -0.83 16.54 39.71
CA PHE A 65 0.03 15.44 40.12
C PHE A 65 1.52 15.77 39.96
N LEU A 66 1.93 16.41 38.85
CA LEU A 66 3.31 16.83 38.64
C LEU A 66 3.78 17.88 39.65
N VAL A 67 2.94 18.86 39.99
CA VAL A 67 3.22 19.85 41.04
C VAL A 67 3.38 19.17 42.39
N LEU A 68 2.50 18.21 42.71
CA LEU A 68 2.59 17.43 43.95
C LEU A 68 3.89 16.60 43.98
N VAL A 69 4.26 15.93 42.89
CA VAL A 69 5.53 15.20 42.77
C VAL A 69 6.71 16.13 43.01
N ALA A 70 6.75 17.28 42.33
CA ALA A 70 7.82 18.26 42.49
C ALA A 70 7.92 18.74 43.94
N TRP A 71 6.79 19.10 44.56
CA TRP A 71 6.74 19.55 45.95
C TRP A 71 7.25 18.48 46.93
N VAL A 72 6.76 17.24 46.82
CA VAL A 72 7.17 16.12 47.67
C VAL A 72 8.66 15.82 47.50
N VAL A 73 9.16 15.75 46.26
CA VAL A 73 10.57 15.45 45.98
C VAL A 73 11.48 16.56 46.49
N ILE A 74 11.12 17.84 46.28
CA ILE A 74 11.92 18.97 46.76
C ILE A 74 12.01 18.97 48.29
N HIS A 75 10.88 18.83 48.99
CA HIS A 75 10.86 18.94 50.45
C HIS A 75 11.39 17.70 51.17
N TRP A 76 11.13 16.49 50.68
CA TRP A 76 11.43 15.26 51.41
C TRP A 76 12.64 14.49 50.89
N ILE A 77 13.13 14.80 49.69
CA ILE A 77 14.34 14.17 49.13
C ILE A 77 15.43 15.22 48.92
N ILE A 78 15.19 16.26 48.12
CA ILE A 78 16.25 17.21 47.71
C ILE A 78 16.78 18.02 48.90
N ASP A 79 15.91 18.65 49.70
CA ASP A 79 16.33 19.44 50.88
C ASP A 79 17.22 18.63 51.85
N PRO A 80 16.82 17.43 52.32
CA PRO A 80 17.66 16.65 53.21
C PRO A 80 18.92 16.07 52.53
N VAL A 81 18.89 15.74 51.22
CA VAL A 81 20.09 15.35 50.47
C VAL A 81 21.08 16.50 50.39
N TRP A 82 20.64 17.71 50.04
CA TRP A 82 21.50 18.88 49.97
C TRP A 82 22.13 19.23 51.31
N LYS A 83 21.39 19.09 52.42
CA LYS A 83 21.91 19.26 53.79
C LYS A 83 22.87 18.14 54.20
N LEU A 84 22.76 16.95 53.63
CA LEU A 84 23.72 15.87 53.86
C LEU A 84 25.09 16.19 53.25
N PHE A 85 25.12 16.80 52.05
CA PHE A 85 26.36 17.12 51.33
C PHE A 85 26.94 18.51 51.66
N THR A 86 26.12 19.48 52.11
CA THR A 86 26.56 20.85 52.42
C THR A 86 26.65 21.09 53.93
N ILE A 87 27.87 21.15 54.47
CA ILE A 87 28.14 21.33 55.92
C ILE A 87 27.54 22.65 56.46
N ASN A 88 27.55 23.73 55.66
CA ASN A 88 27.13 25.07 56.09
C ASN A 88 25.60 25.26 56.21
N ARG A 89 24.80 24.25 55.85
CA ARG A 89 23.33 24.29 55.95
C ARG A 89 22.76 23.20 56.86
N GLN A 90 23.62 22.51 57.59
CA GLN A 90 23.22 21.57 58.62
C GLN A 90 22.74 22.31 59.87
N ILE A 91 21.98 21.62 60.73
CA ILE A 91 21.69 22.10 62.08
C ILE A 91 22.98 22.55 62.77
N SER A 92 22.90 23.58 63.61
CA SER A 92 24.09 24.09 64.30
C SER A 92 24.66 23.02 65.26
N ASN A 93 25.90 23.19 65.71
CA ASN A 93 26.48 22.25 66.66
C ASN A 93 25.74 22.29 68.01
N GLU A 94 25.22 23.46 68.37
CA GLU A 94 24.43 23.71 69.58
C GLU A 94 23.04 23.08 69.48
N GLU A 95 22.38 23.18 68.31
CA GLU A 95 21.11 22.50 68.05
C GLU A 95 21.28 20.98 68.09
N ALA A 96 22.34 20.45 67.48
CA ALA A 96 22.65 19.02 67.54
C ALA A 96 22.93 18.58 68.99
N ALA A 97 23.68 19.36 69.76
CA ALA A 97 23.95 19.07 71.16
C ALA A 97 22.69 19.10 72.04
N SER A 98 21.78 20.05 71.80
CA SER A 98 20.48 20.12 72.47
C SER A 98 19.64 18.88 72.18
N GLN A 99 19.56 18.45 70.91
CA GLN A 99 18.84 17.23 70.53
C GLN A 99 19.46 15.95 71.11
N ILE A 100 20.79 15.84 71.12
CA ILE A 100 21.49 14.71 71.75
C ILE A 100 21.23 14.72 73.27
N GLY A 101 21.22 15.89 73.90
CA GLY A 101 20.97 16.06 75.33
C GLY A 101 19.56 15.64 75.77
N GLN A 102 18.56 15.78 74.90
CA GLN A 102 17.21 15.26 75.15
C GLN A 102 17.19 13.72 75.27
N PHE A 103 18.08 13.03 74.55
CA PHE A 103 18.18 11.57 74.59
C PHE A 103 19.16 11.07 75.67
N PHE A 104 20.22 11.83 75.95
CA PHE A 104 21.21 11.53 76.99
C PHE A 104 21.30 12.67 78.01
N PRO A 105 20.41 12.72 79.02
CA PRO A 105 20.40 13.78 80.04
C PRO A 105 21.73 13.91 80.80
N SER A 106 22.48 12.81 80.93
CA SER A 106 23.78 12.76 81.62
C SER A 106 24.88 13.60 80.98
N VAL A 107 24.77 13.92 79.69
CA VAL A 107 25.77 14.71 78.93
C VAL A 107 25.20 15.99 78.32
N ALA A 108 23.92 16.27 78.49
CA ALA A 108 23.22 17.42 77.89
C ALA A 108 23.91 18.77 78.20
N ASP A 109 23.99 19.11 79.49
CA ASP A 109 24.59 20.37 79.94
C ASP A 109 26.09 20.40 79.67
N LYS A 110 26.78 19.26 79.80
CA LYS A 110 28.23 19.17 79.58
C LYS A 110 28.58 19.41 78.11
N LEU A 111 27.81 18.87 77.17
CA LEU A 111 28.02 19.00 75.73
C LEU A 111 27.76 20.42 75.25
N LEU A 112 26.63 21.02 75.66
CA LEU A 112 26.28 22.39 75.29
C LEU A 112 27.30 23.40 75.85
N ASN A 113 27.62 23.30 77.13
CA ASN A 113 28.60 24.18 77.77
C ASN A 113 30.00 24.04 77.14
N THR A 114 30.42 22.83 76.77
CA THR A 114 31.73 22.61 76.13
C THR A 114 31.79 23.23 74.74
N LEU A 115 30.70 23.18 73.96
CA LEU A 115 30.62 23.84 72.65
C LEU A 115 30.60 25.37 72.76
N GLN A 116 29.85 25.92 73.72
CA GLN A 116 29.81 27.36 74.00
C GLN A 116 31.17 27.89 74.50
N LEU A 117 31.83 27.16 75.41
CA LEU A 117 33.18 27.48 75.89
C LEU A 117 34.20 27.48 74.75
N TYR A 118 34.11 26.54 73.81
CA TYR A 118 35.00 26.51 72.64
C TYR A 118 34.80 27.70 71.69
N GLN A 119 33.56 28.15 71.50
CA GLN A 119 33.27 29.35 70.70
C GLN A 119 33.83 30.63 71.34
N LEU A 120 33.81 30.71 72.67
CA LEU A 120 34.36 31.82 73.45
C LEU A 120 35.89 31.75 73.59
N SER A 121 36.49 30.56 73.55
CA SER A 121 37.93 30.34 73.73
C SER A 121 38.78 30.56 72.48
N LYS A 122 38.33 31.39 71.53
CA LYS A 122 39.15 31.79 70.37
C LYS A 122 40.43 32.56 70.78
N GLU A 123 40.49 33.04 72.02
CA GLU A 123 41.70 33.61 72.63
C GLU A 123 42.44 32.60 73.52
N HIS A 124 43.76 32.54 73.36
CA HIS A 124 44.65 31.47 73.82
C HIS A 124 44.79 31.39 75.35
N ASN A 125 43.88 30.70 76.04
CA ASN A 125 44.05 30.37 77.46
C ASN A 125 44.25 28.85 77.67
N ALA A 126 45.42 28.47 78.18
CA ALA A 126 45.82 27.08 78.37
C ALA A 126 44.94 26.32 79.38
N LEU A 127 44.37 27.02 80.38
CA LEU A 127 43.49 26.43 81.39
C LEU A 127 42.12 26.05 80.82
N ILE A 128 41.59 26.87 79.90
CA ILE A 128 40.31 26.61 79.22
C ILE A 128 40.46 25.39 78.31
N GLN A 129 41.58 25.27 77.60
CA GLN A 129 41.86 24.10 76.76
C GLN A 129 41.99 22.79 77.56
N ALA A 130 42.63 22.83 78.74
CA ALA A 130 42.72 21.67 79.62
C ALA A 130 41.36 21.24 80.20
N SER A 131 40.50 22.21 80.50
CA SER A 131 39.12 21.95 80.95
C SER A 131 38.24 21.37 79.84
N ILE A 132 38.41 21.86 78.60
CA ILE A 132 37.74 21.31 77.40
C ILE A 132 38.20 19.88 77.14
N SER A 133 39.50 19.58 77.21
CA SER A 133 40.00 18.23 76.94
C SER A 133 39.51 17.21 77.97
N GLN A 134 39.52 17.56 79.27
CA GLN A 134 39.01 16.69 80.33
C GLN A 134 37.50 16.41 80.16
N LYS A 135 36.69 17.45 79.90
CA LYS A 135 35.24 17.30 79.65
C LYS A 135 34.96 16.52 78.37
N THR A 136 35.77 16.69 77.33
CA THR A 136 35.60 15.99 76.06
C THR A 136 35.80 14.48 76.19
N ILE A 137 36.75 14.03 77.02
CA ILE A 137 36.98 12.60 77.29
C ILE A 137 35.78 11.97 78.00
N GLU A 138 35.15 12.69 78.94
CA GLU A 138 33.97 12.20 79.65
C GLU A 138 32.76 12.05 78.70
N ILE A 139 32.55 13.03 77.82
CA ILE A 139 31.44 13.06 76.85
C ILE A 139 31.67 12.06 75.70
N SER A 140 32.92 11.82 75.28
CA SER A 140 33.24 10.98 74.12
C SER A 140 32.92 9.50 74.33
N THR A 141 32.70 9.05 75.57
CA THR A 141 32.26 7.68 75.89
C THR A 141 30.81 7.39 75.48
N VAL A 142 29.98 8.42 75.26
CA VAL A 142 28.58 8.26 74.88
C VAL A 142 28.43 8.18 73.35
N PRO A 143 27.76 7.14 72.81
CA PRO A 143 27.54 7.00 71.37
C PRO A 143 26.41 7.93 70.90
N PHE A 144 26.73 9.17 70.51
CA PHE A 144 25.72 10.15 70.02
C PHE A 144 24.85 9.61 68.88
N VAL A 145 25.41 8.71 68.07
CA VAL A 145 24.76 8.07 66.92
C VAL A 145 23.55 7.23 67.35
N GLU A 146 23.48 6.73 68.59
CA GLU A 146 22.35 5.95 69.10
C GLU A 146 21.09 6.77 69.38
N ALA A 147 21.22 8.09 69.57
CA ALA A 147 20.08 9.00 69.72
C ALA A 147 19.18 9.05 68.48
N VAL A 148 19.67 8.55 67.33
CA VAL A 148 18.87 8.40 66.10
C VAL A 148 18.55 6.94 65.86
N ASN A 149 17.29 6.55 66.09
CA ASN A 149 16.82 5.19 65.88
C ASN A 149 16.00 5.03 64.59
N PHE A 150 16.54 4.31 63.60
CA PHE A 150 15.82 4.03 62.35
C PHE A 150 14.57 3.16 62.55
N ARG A 151 14.48 2.39 63.64
CA ARG A 151 13.32 1.51 63.91
C ARG A 151 12.04 2.30 64.15
N GLU A 152 12.14 3.55 64.59
CA GLU A 152 10.97 4.43 64.74
C GLU A 152 10.28 4.70 63.40
N ASN A 153 10.98 4.55 62.27
CA ASN A 153 10.38 4.73 60.95
C ASN A 153 9.44 3.58 60.56
N LYS A 154 9.46 2.46 61.28
CA LYS A 154 8.51 1.34 61.05
C LYS A 154 7.06 1.80 61.15
N LYS A 155 6.75 2.79 61.99
CA LYS A 155 5.40 3.36 62.09
C LYS A 155 4.94 4.04 60.81
N TYR A 156 5.86 4.49 59.94
CA TYR A 156 5.54 5.11 58.67
C TYR A 156 5.39 4.11 57.53
N ILE A 157 5.91 2.89 57.68
CA ILE A 157 5.76 1.82 56.69
C ILE A 157 4.28 1.51 56.44
N LYS A 158 3.42 1.60 57.46
CA LYS A 158 1.97 1.38 57.28
C LYS A 158 1.33 2.32 56.25
N TYR A 159 1.80 3.56 56.13
CA TYR A 159 1.29 4.53 55.15
C TYR A 159 1.76 4.22 53.72
N LEU A 160 2.84 3.44 53.56
CA LEU A 160 3.30 2.95 52.27
C LEU A 160 2.67 1.60 51.92
N VAL A 161 2.57 0.69 52.90
CA VAL A 161 2.05 -0.66 52.69
C VAL A 161 0.56 -0.64 52.36
N LEU A 162 -0.23 0.22 52.99
CA LEU A 162 -1.67 0.30 52.72
C LEU A 162 -1.98 0.59 51.23
N PRO A 163 -1.48 1.67 50.61
CA PRO A 163 -1.70 1.90 49.18
C PRO A 163 -1.05 0.84 48.30
N LEU A 164 0.08 0.25 48.71
CA LEU A 164 0.74 -0.81 47.94
C LEU A 164 -0.11 -2.09 47.87
N VAL A 165 -0.72 -2.49 48.98
CA VAL A 165 -1.65 -3.63 49.02
C VAL A 165 -2.89 -3.35 48.19
N ILE A 166 -3.47 -2.15 48.30
CA ILE A 166 -4.62 -1.74 47.47
C ILE A 166 -4.25 -1.80 45.99
N MET A 167 -3.08 -1.26 45.60
CA MET A 167 -2.59 -1.31 44.23
C MET A 167 -2.46 -2.75 43.74
N ALA A 168 -1.90 -3.65 44.55
CA ALA A 168 -1.75 -5.06 44.19
C ALA A 168 -3.10 -5.75 43.98
N VAL A 169 -4.09 -5.51 44.86
CA VAL A 169 -5.45 -6.07 44.70
C VAL A 169 -6.11 -5.54 43.43
N VAL A 170 -6.03 -4.24 43.16
CA VAL A 170 -6.60 -3.64 41.95
C VAL A 170 -5.91 -4.16 40.69
N LEU A 171 -4.60 -4.40 40.73
CA LEU A 171 -3.87 -4.93 39.57
C LEU A 171 -4.30 -6.36 39.24
N LEU A 172 -4.63 -7.17 40.25
CA LEU A 172 -5.16 -8.53 40.06
C LEU A 172 -6.63 -8.55 39.61
N ALA A 173 -7.47 -7.67 40.18
CA ALA A 173 -8.91 -7.66 39.90
C ALA A 173 -9.30 -6.85 38.66
N ALA A 174 -8.61 -5.74 38.40
CA ALA A 174 -8.95 -4.76 37.36
C ALA A 174 -7.68 -4.08 36.80
N PRO A 175 -6.80 -4.84 36.10
CA PRO A 175 -5.57 -4.27 35.51
C PRO A 175 -5.86 -3.13 34.50
N GLN A 176 -7.05 -3.17 33.89
CA GLN A 176 -7.57 -2.15 32.96
C GLN A 176 -7.59 -0.75 33.57
N LEU A 177 -7.79 -0.64 34.89
CA LEU A 177 -7.79 0.64 35.59
C LEU A 177 -6.47 1.38 35.37
N PHE A 178 -5.33 0.68 35.39
CA PHE A 178 -4.03 1.28 35.18
C PHE A 178 -3.67 1.40 33.70
N THR A 179 -3.96 0.37 32.90
CA THR A 179 -3.58 0.32 31.48
C THR A 179 -4.41 1.29 30.62
N GLU A 180 -5.65 1.59 31.00
CA GLU A 180 -6.47 2.58 30.29
C GLU A 180 -6.32 4.00 30.88
N SER A 181 -6.27 4.15 32.20
CA SER A 181 -6.24 5.50 32.82
C SER A 181 -4.90 6.21 32.63
N THR A 182 -3.77 5.50 32.76
CA THR A 182 -2.43 6.13 32.70
C THR A 182 -2.16 6.75 31.32
N PRO A 183 -2.38 6.05 30.18
CA PRO A 183 -2.19 6.65 28.87
C PRO A 183 -3.15 7.80 28.61
N ARG A 184 -4.40 7.73 29.11
CA ARG A 184 -5.41 8.79 28.93
C ARG A 184 -5.08 10.08 29.66
N ILE A 185 -4.46 10.00 30.83
CA ILE A 185 -4.01 11.16 31.60
C ILE A 185 -2.74 11.77 30.97
N ILE A 186 -1.75 10.94 30.62
CA ILE A 186 -0.49 11.42 30.01
C ILE A 186 -0.75 12.04 28.64
N ASN A 187 -1.56 11.39 27.80
CA ASN A 187 -1.95 11.91 26.48
C ASN A 187 -3.24 12.75 26.57
N PHE A 188 -3.28 13.72 27.48
CA PHE A 188 -4.49 14.53 27.72
C PHE A 188 -5.02 15.21 26.44
N ASN A 189 -4.13 15.55 25.49
CA ASN A 189 -4.49 16.21 24.23
C ASN A 189 -4.98 15.25 23.13
N LYS A 190 -4.95 13.93 23.34
CA LYS A 190 -5.56 12.97 22.41
C LYS A 190 -7.02 12.77 22.81
N THR A 191 -7.94 13.08 21.90
CA THR A 191 -9.33 12.64 21.98
C THR A 191 -9.35 11.13 21.85
N TYR A 192 -9.28 10.42 22.98
CA TYR A 192 -9.62 9.01 23.06
C TYR A 192 -11.10 8.88 22.71
N ALA A 193 -11.42 8.77 21.42
CA ALA A 193 -12.62 8.07 21.01
C ALA A 193 -12.53 6.70 21.69
N ALA A 194 -13.55 6.33 22.46
CA ALA A 194 -13.61 4.98 23.03
C ALA A 194 -13.32 4.00 21.88
N LEU A 195 -12.48 3.00 22.11
CA LEU A 195 -12.30 1.94 21.12
C LEU A 195 -13.70 1.39 20.84
N ALA A 196 -14.12 1.47 19.58
CA ALA A 196 -15.41 0.92 19.19
C ALA A 196 -15.44 -0.55 19.60
N PRO A 197 -16.58 -1.08 20.10
CA PRO A 197 -16.69 -2.49 20.45
C PRO A 197 -16.68 -3.42 19.22
N PHE A 198 -16.39 -2.87 18.04
CA PHE A 198 -16.28 -3.53 16.75
C PHE A 198 -15.24 -2.83 15.86
N GLN A 199 -14.76 -3.53 14.85
CA GLN A 199 -13.84 -3.04 13.83
C GLN A 199 -14.49 -3.13 12.45
N PHE A 200 -14.13 -2.18 11.58
CA PHE A 200 -14.54 -2.14 10.18
C PHE A 200 -13.54 -2.92 9.34
N GLU A 201 -14.01 -3.95 8.63
CA GLU A 201 -13.18 -4.81 7.79
C GLU A 201 -13.69 -4.77 6.34
N VAL A 202 -12.92 -4.14 5.45
CA VAL A 202 -13.24 -4.10 4.02
C VAL A 202 -12.88 -5.47 3.42
N LEU A 203 -13.87 -6.16 2.86
CA LEU A 203 -13.72 -7.53 2.34
C LEU A 203 -13.34 -7.57 0.85
N ASN A 204 -13.27 -6.42 0.18
CA ASN A 204 -12.78 -6.33 -1.19
C ASN A 204 -11.26 -6.56 -1.25
N GLU A 205 -10.80 -7.43 -2.15
CA GLU A 205 -9.35 -7.68 -2.36
C GLU A 205 -8.61 -6.41 -2.77
N GLU A 206 -9.19 -5.63 -3.69
CA GLU A 206 -8.65 -4.36 -4.16
C GLU A 206 -9.75 -3.28 -4.19
N LEU A 207 -9.41 -2.08 -3.73
CA LEU A 207 -10.25 -0.89 -3.83
C LEU A 207 -10.02 -0.17 -5.17
N ARG A 208 -10.28 -0.89 -6.27
CA ARG A 208 -10.17 -0.39 -7.63
C ARG A 208 -11.49 -0.53 -8.37
N ALA A 209 -11.94 0.56 -8.96
CA ALA A 209 -13.10 0.61 -9.82
C ALA A 209 -12.69 0.98 -11.24
N PHE A 210 -13.48 0.57 -12.24
CA PHE A 210 -13.31 1.09 -13.60
C PHE A 210 -14.25 2.25 -13.83
N LYS A 211 -13.77 3.26 -14.55
CA LYS A 211 -14.56 4.45 -14.88
C LYS A 211 -15.84 4.05 -15.63
N ASN A 212 -16.96 4.64 -15.25
CA ASN A 212 -18.31 4.36 -15.77
C ASN A 212 -18.86 2.96 -15.45
N GLU A 213 -18.20 2.20 -14.58
CA GLU A 213 -18.69 0.92 -14.08
C GLU A 213 -19.20 1.05 -12.64
N ASP A 214 -20.03 0.10 -12.25
CA ASP A 214 -20.51 0.00 -10.88
C ASP A 214 -19.46 -0.74 -10.04
N PHE A 215 -19.18 -0.22 -8.85
CA PHE A 215 -18.26 -0.85 -7.89
C PHE A 215 -19.03 -1.24 -6.64
N LYS A 216 -19.04 -2.55 -6.35
CA LYS A 216 -19.68 -3.10 -5.15
C LYS A 216 -18.67 -3.18 -4.00
N LEU A 217 -18.86 -2.31 -3.01
CA LEU A 217 -18.11 -2.29 -1.77
C LEU A 217 -18.77 -3.23 -0.76
N ILE A 218 -17.96 -4.09 -0.15
CA ILE A 218 -18.38 -5.11 0.82
C ILE A 218 -17.62 -4.88 2.13
N LEU A 219 -18.36 -4.76 3.22
CA LEU A 219 -17.84 -4.45 4.55
C LEU A 219 -18.34 -5.48 5.56
N GLY A 220 -17.39 -6.11 6.25
CA GLY A 220 -17.62 -6.90 7.45
C GLY A 220 -17.44 -6.05 8.72
N LEU A 221 -18.14 -6.44 9.78
CA LEU A 221 -17.91 -5.91 11.14
C LEU A 221 -17.53 -7.06 12.07
N THR A 222 -16.44 -6.90 12.81
CA THR A 222 -15.95 -7.89 13.79
C THR A 222 -15.91 -7.27 15.18
N GLY A 223 -16.48 -7.90 16.20
CA GLY A 223 -16.53 -7.32 17.54
C GLY A 223 -17.50 -7.99 18.51
N SER A 224 -17.54 -7.51 19.75
CA SER A 224 -18.44 -8.01 20.79
C SER A 224 -19.86 -7.46 20.67
N VAL A 225 -20.03 -6.27 20.05
CA VAL A 225 -21.34 -5.65 19.80
C VAL A 225 -21.35 -5.10 18.38
N ILE A 226 -22.16 -5.70 17.50
CA ILE A 226 -22.25 -5.32 16.09
C ILE A 226 -23.48 -4.43 15.88
N PRO A 227 -23.34 -3.20 15.35
CA PRO A 227 -24.46 -2.33 15.05
C PRO A 227 -25.27 -2.83 13.84
N ASN A 228 -26.59 -2.60 13.87
CA ASN A 228 -27.50 -2.98 12.77
C ASN A 228 -27.46 -2.02 11.57
N THR A 229 -26.79 -0.87 11.69
CA THR A 229 -26.73 0.13 10.62
C THR A 229 -25.33 0.71 10.51
N VAL A 230 -24.80 0.70 9.28
CA VAL A 230 -23.56 1.38 8.91
C VAL A 230 -23.86 2.41 7.84
N TYR A 231 -23.19 3.56 7.93
CA TYR A 231 -23.23 4.61 6.94
C TYR A 231 -21.88 4.72 6.26
N LEU A 232 -21.89 4.80 4.94
CA LEU A 232 -20.75 5.24 4.14
C LEU A 232 -20.70 6.78 4.19
N GLN A 233 -19.57 7.31 4.62
CA GLN A 233 -19.30 8.74 4.65
C GLN A 233 -18.32 9.10 3.53
N THR A 234 -18.76 9.96 2.61
CA THR A 234 -17.89 10.64 1.65
C THR A 234 -17.78 12.12 2.03
N LYS A 235 -16.93 12.89 1.33
CA LYS A 235 -16.74 14.32 1.59
C LYS A 235 -18.04 15.12 1.71
N ASP A 236 -19.02 14.79 0.86
CA ASP A 236 -20.24 15.59 0.72
C ASP A 236 -21.50 14.90 1.25
N ARG A 237 -21.47 13.58 1.49
CA ARG A 237 -22.67 12.78 1.74
C ARG A 237 -22.46 11.67 2.75
N ARG A 238 -23.52 11.42 3.53
CA ARG A 238 -23.66 10.26 4.42
C ARG A 238 -24.75 9.36 3.85
N ILE A 239 -24.40 8.13 3.50
CA ILE A 239 -25.29 7.20 2.78
C ILE A 239 -25.40 5.91 3.58
N LYS A 240 -26.62 5.44 3.84
CA LYS A 240 -26.83 4.18 4.56
C LYS A 240 -26.45 2.99 3.68
N MET A 241 -25.63 2.08 4.21
CA MET A 241 -25.30 0.82 3.55
C MET A 241 -26.43 -0.20 3.74
N LEU A 242 -26.59 -1.12 2.79
CA LEU A 242 -27.57 -2.20 2.87
C LEU A 242 -26.94 -3.39 3.61
N GLN A 243 -27.67 -3.95 4.57
CA GLN A 243 -27.23 -5.14 5.29
C GLN A 243 -27.82 -6.39 4.61
N ASN A 244 -26.98 -7.39 4.36
CA ASN A 244 -27.37 -8.69 3.84
C ASN A 244 -27.70 -9.67 4.99
N GLU A 245 -28.30 -10.83 4.69
CA GLU A 245 -28.74 -11.83 5.67
C GLU A 245 -27.60 -12.37 6.55
N ASN A 246 -26.36 -12.35 6.04
CA ASN A 246 -25.16 -12.78 6.76
C ASN A 246 -24.55 -11.70 7.67
N GLY A 247 -25.21 -10.56 7.85
CA GLY A 247 -24.70 -9.43 8.64
C GLY A 247 -23.59 -8.61 7.96
N ILE A 248 -23.35 -8.84 6.67
CA ILE A 248 -22.39 -8.09 5.84
C ILE A 248 -23.08 -6.85 5.27
N PHE A 249 -22.35 -5.73 5.22
CA PHE A 249 -22.84 -4.47 4.66
C PHE A 249 -22.33 -4.28 3.23
N GLU A 250 -23.23 -3.90 2.34
CA GLU A 250 -22.94 -3.70 0.92
C GLU A 250 -23.36 -2.30 0.49
N PHE A 251 -22.55 -1.70 -0.39
CA PHE A 251 -22.88 -0.47 -1.06
C PHE A 251 -22.35 -0.48 -2.50
N THR A 252 -23.19 -0.09 -3.46
CA THR A 252 -22.81 -0.01 -4.86
C THR A 252 -22.60 1.44 -5.26
N PHE A 253 -21.35 1.80 -5.57
CA PHE A 253 -21.06 3.05 -6.26
C PHE A 253 -21.47 2.89 -7.72
N THR A 254 -22.54 3.57 -8.14
CA THR A 254 -23.01 3.50 -9.52
C THR A 254 -22.18 4.38 -10.44
N LYS A 255 -21.72 3.85 -11.58
CA LYS A 255 -20.99 4.56 -12.64
C LYS A 255 -19.90 5.49 -12.12
N VAL A 256 -18.91 4.95 -11.41
CA VAL A 256 -17.87 5.74 -10.76
C VAL A 256 -17.09 6.60 -11.78
N GLN A 257 -16.99 7.90 -11.52
CA GLN A 257 -16.39 8.87 -12.46
C GLN A 257 -14.93 9.20 -12.17
N SER A 258 -14.58 9.29 -10.89
CA SER A 258 -13.27 9.72 -10.40
C SER A 258 -12.95 9.04 -9.07
N SER A 259 -11.66 8.88 -8.78
CA SER A 259 -11.18 8.38 -7.49
C SER A 259 -11.69 9.26 -6.35
N LEU A 260 -11.98 8.65 -5.21
CA LEU A 260 -12.56 9.35 -4.07
C LEU A 260 -12.13 8.73 -2.74
N ASP A 261 -12.06 9.57 -1.71
CA ASP A 261 -11.90 9.15 -0.33
C ASP A 261 -13.26 8.87 0.30
N PHE A 262 -13.33 7.79 1.07
CA PHE A 262 -14.52 7.41 1.82
C PHE A 262 -14.15 6.82 3.17
N GLY A 263 -15.07 6.85 4.12
CA GLY A 263 -14.99 6.18 5.41
C GLY A 263 -16.33 5.59 5.79
N PHE A 264 -16.36 4.92 6.94
CA PHE A 264 -17.56 4.32 7.50
C PHE A 264 -17.88 4.95 8.84
N GLU A 265 -19.17 5.03 9.15
CA GLU A 265 -19.67 5.49 10.43
C GLU A 265 -20.76 4.54 10.93
N ALA A 266 -20.64 4.08 12.17
CA ALA A 266 -21.64 3.23 12.80
C ALA A 266 -21.69 3.49 14.31
N ALA A 267 -22.89 3.58 14.87
CA ALA A 267 -23.12 3.82 16.30
C ALA A 267 -22.29 4.98 16.91
N GLY A 268 -22.02 6.03 16.12
CA GLY A 268 -21.22 7.20 16.54
C GLY A 268 -19.69 7.02 16.44
N PHE A 269 -19.21 5.87 15.97
CA PHE A 269 -17.79 5.61 15.70
C PHE A 269 -17.48 5.72 14.21
N GLN A 270 -16.29 6.22 13.89
CA GLN A 270 -15.79 6.38 12.52
C GLN A 270 -14.63 5.41 12.24
N SER A 271 -14.53 4.94 11.00
CA SER A 271 -13.41 4.13 10.53
C SER A 271 -12.22 4.99 10.12
N ASN A 272 -11.12 4.32 9.75
CA ASN A 272 -10.06 4.94 8.95
C ASN A 272 -10.60 5.40 7.58
N SER A 273 -9.92 6.35 6.96
CA SER A 273 -10.21 6.76 5.58
C SER A 273 -9.64 5.74 4.59
N TYR A 274 -10.44 5.39 3.59
CA TYR A 274 -10.09 4.50 2.49
C TYR A 274 -10.12 5.30 1.17
N PHE A 275 -9.33 4.85 0.21
CA PHE A 275 -9.24 5.47 -1.12
C PHE A 275 -9.71 4.49 -2.19
N LEU A 276 -10.73 4.87 -2.94
CA LEU A 276 -11.18 4.13 -4.12
C LEU A 276 -10.46 4.67 -5.34
N GLU A 277 -9.58 3.86 -5.93
CA GLU A 277 -8.87 4.21 -7.16
C GLU A 277 -9.73 3.91 -8.40
N VAL A 278 -9.94 4.91 -9.26
CA VAL A 278 -10.66 4.72 -10.53
C VAL A 278 -9.69 4.58 -11.70
N LEU A 279 -9.66 3.38 -12.26
CA LEU A 279 -8.88 3.00 -13.42
C LEU A 279 -9.70 3.09 -14.70
N ARG A 280 -9.02 3.09 -15.85
CA ARG A 280 -9.66 3.15 -17.17
C ARG A 280 -9.39 1.86 -17.93
N ARG A 281 -10.44 1.33 -18.56
CA ARG A 281 -10.31 0.21 -19.48
C ARG A 281 -9.76 0.66 -20.83
N PRO A 282 -9.00 -0.19 -21.52
CA PRO A 282 -8.68 -0.02 -22.93
C PRO A 282 -9.94 0.20 -23.77
N ASN A 283 -9.88 1.14 -24.71
CA ASN A 283 -11.02 1.45 -25.58
C ASN A 283 -10.55 1.81 -27.00
N LEU A 284 -11.16 1.19 -28.01
CA LEU A 284 -10.92 1.49 -29.42
C LEU A 284 -11.66 2.79 -29.79
N LYS A 285 -10.90 3.86 -30.03
CA LYS A 285 -11.46 5.18 -30.37
C LYS A 285 -11.93 5.24 -31.82
N SER A 286 -11.08 4.78 -32.74
CA SER A 286 -11.36 4.75 -34.17
C SER A 286 -10.39 3.81 -34.86
N PHE A 287 -10.69 3.40 -36.08
CA PHE A 287 -9.73 2.71 -36.93
C PHE A 287 -10.00 2.97 -38.39
N ASP A 288 -8.93 2.97 -39.17
CA ASP A 288 -8.94 3.20 -40.60
C ASP A 288 -8.41 1.93 -41.28
N ILE A 289 -9.01 1.56 -42.42
CA ILE A 289 -8.60 0.41 -43.23
C ILE A 289 -8.28 0.90 -44.64
N ASP A 290 -7.06 0.64 -45.10
CA ASP A 290 -6.66 0.90 -46.48
C ASP A 290 -6.59 -0.42 -47.27
N LEU A 291 -7.32 -0.48 -48.38
CA LEU A 291 -7.43 -1.63 -49.27
C LEU A 291 -6.56 -1.43 -50.51
N GLU A 292 -5.56 -2.30 -50.67
CA GLU A 292 -4.71 -2.40 -51.86
C GLU A 292 -5.20 -3.58 -52.71
N TYR A 293 -5.91 -3.28 -53.80
CA TYR A 293 -6.47 -4.31 -54.70
C TYR A 293 -5.39 -4.94 -55.59
N PRO A 294 -5.55 -6.21 -56.00
CA PRO A 294 -4.64 -6.84 -56.96
C PRO A 294 -4.55 -6.04 -58.27
N GLY A 295 -3.33 -5.88 -58.79
CA GLY A 295 -3.07 -5.02 -59.95
C GLY A 295 -3.81 -5.43 -61.24
N TYR A 296 -4.14 -6.71 -61.40
CA TYR A 296 -4.88 -7.20 -62.57
C TYR A 296 -6.33 -6.69 -62.61
N LEU A 297 -6.90 -6.30 -61.46
CA LEU A 297 -8.25 -5.74 -61.38
C LEU A 297 -8.33 -4.28 -61.85
N GLN A 298 -7.17 -3.59 -61.95
CA GLN A 298 -7.08 -2.16 -62.25
C GLN A 298 -7.98 -1.26 -61.38
N LYS A 299 -8.35 -1.73 -60.19
CA LYS A 299 -9.21 -1.01 -59.24
C LYS A 299 -8.36 -0.03 -58.42
N GLN A 300 -8.85 1.19 -58.23
CA GLN A 300 -8.20 2.17 -57.35
C GLN A 300 -8.26 1.70 -55.90
N ASN A 301 -7.19 1.99 -55.15
CA ASN A 301 -7.14 1.74 -53.71
C ASN A 301 -8.26 2.51 -53.00
N GLU A 302 -8.79 1.90 -51.94
CA GLU A 302 -9.94 2.42 -51.20
C GLU A 302 -9.58 2.54 -49.71
N SER A 303 -10.04 3.60 -49.06
CA SER A 303 -9.83 3.81 -47.62
C SER A 303 -11.19 3.89 -46.92
N LEU A 304 -11.34 3.11 -45.87
CA LEU A 304 -12.57 2.92 -45.13
C LEU A 304 -12.36 3.33 -43.67
N GLN A 305 -13.25 4.15 -43.14
CA GLN A 305 -13.15 4.65 -41.77
C GLN A 305 -14.20 3.98 -40.87
N ASN A 306 -13.74 3.49 -39.72
CA ASN A 306 -14.56 2.89 -38.65
C ASN A 306 -15.50 1.75 -39.11
N THR A 307 -15.17 1.06 -40.20
CA THR A 307 -15.87 -0.15 -40.62
C THR A 307 -14.91 -1.32 -40.65
N GLY A 308 -15.26 -2.40 -39.93
CA GLY A 308 -14.44 -3.62 -39.90
C GLY A 308 -15.04 -4.73 -40.74
N ASN A 309 -16.29 -4.59 -41.18
CA ASN A 309 -16.89 -5.56 -42.09
C ASN A 309 -16.47 -5.21 -43.51
N LEU A 310 -15.86 -6.18 -44.20
CA LEU A 310 -15.24 -5.98 -45.50
C LEU A 310 -15.83 -6.96 -46.51
N LEU A 311 -16.05 -6.48 -47.75
CA LEU A 311 -16.35 -7.31 -48.92
C LEU A 311 -15.30 -6.98 -49.99
N ILE A 312 -14.35 -7.90 -50.21
CA ILE A 312 -13.16 -7.63 -51.03
C ILE A 312 -12.86 -8.78 -52.00
N PRO A 313 -12.27 -8.51 -53.17
CA PRO A 313 -11.73 -9.55 -54.05
C PRO A 313 -10.61 -10.34 -53.39
N GLU A 314 -10.46 -11.60 -53.80
CA GLU A 314 -9.35 -12.46 -53.40
C GLU A 314 -7.99 -11.81 -53.69
N GLY A 315 -7.06 -11.94 -52.75
CA GLY A 315 -5.70 -11.43 -52.90
C GLY A 315 -5.55 -9.94 -52.59
N THR A 316 -6.63 -9.24 -52.22
CA THR A 316 -6.58 -7.87 -51.67
C THR A 316 -5.72 -7.82 -50.42
N THR A 317 -4.85 -6.82 -50.34
CA THR A 317 -4.03 -6.56 -49.17
C THR A 317 -4.70 -5.49 -48.31
N VAL A 318 -4.92 -5.81 -47.05
CA VAL A 318 -5.63 -4.97 -46.08
C VAL A 318 -4.64 -4.43 -45.08
N ASN A 319 -4.61 -3.09 -44.94
CA ASN A 319 -3.81 -2.39 -43.95
C ASN A 319 -4.75 -1.79 -42.89
N TRP A 320 -4.66 -2.26 -41.65
CA TRP A 320 -5.40 -1.69 -40.53
C TRP A 320 -4.56 -0.65 -39.79
N SER A 321 -5.17 0.47 -39.44
CA SER A 321 -4.62 1.50 -38.57
C SER A 321 -5.59 1.78 -37.41
N PHE A 322 -5.31 1.22 -36.23
CA PHE A 322 -6.14 1.39 -35.04
C PHE A 322 -5.67 2.57 -34.17
N ARG A 323 -6.61 3.35 -33.64
CA ARG A 323 -6.39 4.36 -32.60
C ARG A 323 -7.10 3.93 -31.31
N ALA A 324 -6.34 3.67 -30.25
CA ALA A 324 -6.88 3.14 -29.00
C ALA A 324 -6.41 3.93 -27.77
N LEU A 325 -7.34 4.22 -26.86
CA LEU A 325 -7.08 4.92 -25.60
C LEU A 325 -6.74 3.93 -24.49
N GLU A 326 -5.85 4.33 -23.58
CA GLU A 326 -5.50 3.55 -22.38
C GLU A 326 -5.15 2.09 -22.70
N THR A 327 -4.46 1.85 -23.82
CA THR A 327 -4.17 0.54 -24.40
C THR A 327 -2.67 0.39 -24.61
N ASP A 328 -2.09 -0.67 -24.05
CA ASP A 328 -0.67 -1.00 -24.17
C ASP A 328 -0.43 -2.00 -25.32
N GLY A 329 -1.41 -2.84 -25.63
CA GLY A 329 -1.34 -3.82 -26.72
C GLY A 329 -2.71 -4.17 -27.30
N ILE A 330 -2.72 -4.60 -28.56
CA ILE A 330 -3.91 -5.13 -29.24
C ILE A 330 -3.60 -6.51 -29.79
N SER A 331 -4.42 -7.49 -29.44
CA SER A 331 -4.40 -8.82 -30.03
C SER A 331 -5.46 -8.90 -31.13
N LEU A 332 -5.02 -9.08 -32.37
CA LEU A 332 -5.88 -9.29 -33.53
C LEU A 332 -5.92 -10.79 -33.85
N LYS A 333 -7.09 -11.39 -33.68
CA LYS A 333 -7.28 -12.82 -33.85
C LYS A 333 -8.21 -13.13 -35.02
N PHE A 334 -7.72 -13.93 -35.96
CA PHE A 334 -8.47 -14.52 -37.06
C PHE A 334 -9.05 -15.87 -36.60
N LEU A 335 -10.35 -16.07 -36.79
CA LEU A 335 -11.08 -17.15 -36.13
C LEU A 335 -10.99 -18.48 -36.89
N GLU A 336 -10.99 -18.46 -38.22
CA GLU A 336 -11.03 -19.69 -39.02
C GLU A 336 -9.74 -20.51 -38.90
N ASN A 337 -8.58 -19.83 -38.94
CA ASN A 337 -7.26 -20.47 -38.82
C ASN A 337 -6.66 -20.36 -37.40
N ASN A 338 -7.40 -19.78 -36.45
CA ASN A 338 -6.96 -19.49 -35.08
C ASN A 338 -5.63 -18.71 -35.01
N GLU A 339 -5.33 -17.92 -36.03
CA GLU A 339 -4.10 -17.12 -36.12
C GLU A 339 -4.26 -15.85 -35.29
N THR A 340 -3.31 -15.62 -34.38
CA THR A 340 -3.33 -14.46 -33.48
C THR A 340 -2.09 -13.61 -33.71
N HIS A 341 -2.29 -12.31 -33.88
CA HIS A 341 -1.24 -11.33 -34.08
C HIS A 341 -1.26 -10.30 -32.95
N GLU A 342 -0.17 -10.24 -32.20
CA GLU A 342 0.03 -9.23 -31.17
C GLU A 342 0.61 -7.96 -31.80
N LEU A 343 -0.12 -6.86 -31.67
CA LEU A 343 0.25 -5.56 -32.19
C LEU A 343 0.89 -4.73 -31.09
N GLN A 344 2.12 -4.31 -31.33
CA GLN A 344 2.82 -3.39 -30.46
C GLN A 344 2.52 -1.95 -30.87
N ARG A 345 2.50 -1.07 -29.87
CA ARG A 345 2.27 0.36 -30.04
C ARG A 345 3.42 0.97 -30.86
N ASN A 346 3.10 1.60 -31.99
CA ASN A 346 4.10 2.21 -32.87
C ASN A 346 4.37 3.67 -32.46
N ASP A 347 3.31 4.49 -32.41
CA ASP A 347 3.35 5.90 -31.97
C ASP A 347 2.26 6.17 -30.92
N ASN A 348 2.14 7.43 -30.46
CA ASN A 348 1.16 7.92 -29.48
C ASN A 348 -0.28 7.41 -29.75
N GLN A 349 -0.59 6.21 -29.24
CA GLN A 349 -1.90 5.53 -29.30
C GLN A 349 -2.27 4.90 -30.65
N SER A 350 -1.30 4.63 -31.53
CA SER A 350 -1.54 4.00 -32.84
C SER A 350 -0.98 2.58 -32.95
N PHE A 351 -1.72 1.71 -33.62
CA PHE A 351 -1.34 0.31 -33.92
C PHE A 351 -1.60 0.03 -35.40
N LYS A 352 -0.69 -0.67 -36.05
CA LYS A 352 -0.79 -0.97 -37.49
C LYS A 352 -0.60 -2.45 -37.76
N PHE A 353 -1.39 -2.98 -38.68
CA PHE A 353 -1.28 -4.37 -39.13
C PHE A 353 -1.50 -4.45 -40.64
N LYS A 354 -0.79 -5.35 -41.32
CA LYS A 354 -0.92 -5.58 -42.76
C LYS A 354 -1.05 -7.08 -43.02
N LYS A 355 -2.08 -7.47 -43.80
CA LYS A 355 -2.28 -8.87 -44.21
C LYS A 355 -2.92 -8.96 -45.58
N ARG A 356 -2.45 -9.92 -46.38
CA ARG A 356 -3.09 -10.29 -47.64
C ARG A 356 -4.19 -11.32 -47.38
N ILE A 357 -5.39 -11.07 -47.88
CA ILE A 357 -6.56 -11.90 -47.61
C ILE A 357 -6.88 -12.77 -48.82
N MET A 358 -6.93 -14.09 -48.59
CA MET A 358 -7.23 -15.08 -49.62
C MET A 358 -8.57 -15.79 -49.39
N PHE A 359 -9.05 -15.83 -48.15
CA PHE A 359 -10.27 -16.54 -47.76
C PHE A 359 -11.13 -15.66 -46.85
N SER A 360 -12.44 -15.86 -46.91
CA SER A 360 -13.38 -15.23 -45.98
C SER A 360 -13.07 -15.67 -44.55
N ASP A 361 -13.10 -14.73 -43.61
CA ASP A 361 -12.78 -15.00 -42.21
C ASP A 361 -13.48 -13.99 -41.29
N ARG A 362 -13.59 -14.31 -40.02
CA ARG A 362 -14.00 -13.39 -38.97
C ARG A 362 -12.81 -13.07 -38.09
N TYR A 363 -12.72 -11.84 -37.62
CA TYR A 363 -11.64 -11.44 -36.75
C TYR A 363 -12.12 -10.68 -35.52
N THR A 364 -11.42 -10.85 -34.41
CA THR A 364 -11.67 -10.15 -33.15
C THR A 364 -10.51 -9.26 -32.76
N LEU A 365 -10.84 -8.16 -32.09
CA LEU A 365 -9.86 -7.25 -31.49
C LEU A 365 -9.99 -7.29 -29.97
N ASP A 366 -8.93 -7.74 -29.31
CA ASP A 366 -8.81 -7.71 -27.86
C ASP A 366 -7.77 -6.66 -27.47
N LEU A 367 -8.20 -5.63 -26.75
CA LEU A 367 -7.35 -4.54 -26.30
C LEU A 367 -6.98 -4.78 -24.84
N GLN A 368 -5.72 -4.53 -24.48
CA GLN A 368 -5.23 -4.73 -23.12
C GLN A 368 -4.34 -3.59 -22.65
N ASN A 369 -4.37 -3.34 -21.35
CA ASN A 369 -3.38 -2.55 -20.62
C ASN A 369 -2.92 -3.31 -19.38
N LYS A 370 -2.02 -2.69 -18.60
CA LYS A 370 -1.50 -3.27 -17.36
C LYS A 370 -2.59 -3.74 -16.36
N PHE A 371 -3.76 -3.11 -16.36
CA PHE A 371 -4.79 -3.31 -15.34
C PHE A 371 -5.99 -4.12 -15.84
N SER A 372 -6.28 -4.14 -17.13
CA SER A 372 -7.53 -4.70 -17.66
C SER A 372 -7.52 -4.90 -19.18
N ARG A 373 -8.55 -5.62 -19.64
CA ARG A 373 -8.93 -5.73 -21.06
C ARG A 373 -10.14 -4.85 -21.37
N ASN A 374 -10.39 -4.61 -22.65
CA ASN A 374 -11.63 -3.98 -23.12
C ASN A 374 -12.86 -4.76 -22.62
N LYS A 375 -13.93 -4.01 -22.35
CA LYS A 375 -15.17 -4.56 -21.83
C LYS A 375 -15.98 -5.30 -22.92
N ASP A 376 -16.18 -4.62 -24.03
CA ASP A 376 -17.05 -5.08 -25.10
C ASP A 376 -16.26 -5.86 -26.14
N LYS A 377 -16.80 -6.99 -26.58
CA LYS A 377 -16.19 -7.81 -27.62
C LYS A 377 -16.29 -7.10 -28.97
N ILE A 378 -15.17 -6.92 -29.64
CA ILE A 378 -15.09 -6.32 -30.97
C ILE A 378 -14.91 -7.45 -31.98
N LEU A 379 -15.91 -7.67 -32.82
CA LEU A 379 -15.96 -8.75 -33.82
C LEU A 379 -16.36 -8.18 -35.18
N TYR A 380 -15.61 -8.57 -36.21
CA TYR A 380 -15.86 -8.17 -37.60
C TYR A 380 -15.72 -9.35 -38.56
N GLN A 381 -16.19 -9.17 -39.79
CA GLN A 381 -16.17 -10.19 -40.83
C GLN A 381 -15.59 -9.66 -42.14
N ILE A 382 -14.73 -10.46 -42.75
CA ILE A 382 -14.21 -10.26 -44.10
C ILE A 382 -14.82 -11.32 -45.01
N ILE A 383 -15.51 -10.87 -46.05
CA ILE A 383 -16.08 -11.73 -47.09
C ILE A 383 -15.22 -11.55 -48.34
N VAL A 384 -14.67 -12.66 -48.83
CA VAL A 384 -13.85 -12.70 -50.04
C VAL A 384 -14.69 -13.12 -51.24
N ILE A 385 -14.66 -12.32 -52.29
CA ILE A 385 -15.17 -12.68 -53.61
C ILE A 385 -14.05 -13.42 -54.34
N LYS A 386 -14.27 -14.71 -54.58
CA LYS A 386 -13.30 -15.60 -55.26
C LYS A 386 -13.18 -15.27 -56.74
N ASP A 387 -11.94 -15.33 -57.22
CA ASP A 387 -11.62 -15.19 -58.63
C ASP A 387 -11.99 -16.47 -59.39
N LYS A 388 -12.57 -16.34 -60.59
CA LYS A 388 -12.93 -17.50 -61.40
C LYS A 388 -11.79 -17.85 -62.35
N TYR A 389 -11.67 -19.14 -62.68
CA TYR A 389 -10.76 -19.53 -63.74
C TYR A 389 -11.34 -19.14 -65.10
N PRO A 390 -10.51 -18.74 -66.08
CA PRO A 390 -10.96 -18.49 -67.44
C PRO A 390 -11.54 -19.77 -68.05
N GLU A 391 -12.63 -19.61 -68.78
CA GLU A 391 -13.28 -20.68 -69.53
C GLU A 391 -12.93 -20.57 -71.02
N ILE A 392 -12.68 -21.72 -71.64
CA ILE A 392 -12.42 -21.84 -73.08
C ILE A 392 -13.24 -22.97 -73.67
N THR A 393 -13.89 -22.70 -74.79
CA THR A 393 -14.50 -23.72 -75.64
C THR A 393 -13.67 -23.84 -76.92
N LEU A 394 -13.54 -25.07 -77.44
CA LEU A 394 -12.79 -25.35 -78.65
C LEU A 394 -13.61 -26.26 -79.56
N ASP A 395 -14.08 -25.70 -80.66
CA ASP A 395 -14.58 -26.42 -81.81
C ASP A 395 -13.47 -26.52 -82.85
N HIS A 396 -13.21 -27.74 -83.34
CA HIS A 396 -12.21 -27.95 -84.38
C HIS A 396 -12.85 -28.59 -85.62
N PHE A 397 -12.50 -28.06 -86.78
CA PHE A 397 -12.91 -28.61 -88.06
C PHE A 397 -11.66 -28.90 -88.88
N ARG A 398 -11.57 -30.14 -89.37
CA ARG A 398 -10.49 -30.55 -90.26
C ARG A 398 -11.00 -30.61 -91.69
N ASP A 399 -10.18 -30.16 -92.63
CA ASP A 399 -10.45 -30.47 -94.03
C ASP A 399 -10.33 -31.98 -94.24
N THR A 400 -11.41 -32.60 -94.72
CA THR A 400 -11.47 -34.04 -94.99
C THR A 400 -11.06 -34.41 -96.41
N THR A 401 -10.76 -33.41 -97.26
CA THR A 401 -10.41 -33.60 -98.67
C THR A 401 -8.91 -33.45 -98.92
N MET A 402 -8.33 -32.29 -98.62
CA MET A 402 -6.90 -32.02 -98.87
C MET A 402 -6.06 -32.05 -97.60
N PHE A 403 -6.68 -32.05 -96.41
CA PHE A 403 -6.01 -32.03 -95.10
C PHE A 403 -4.99 -30.87 -94.94
N SER A 404 -5.13 -29.79 -95.72
CA SER A 404 -4.16 -28.69 -95.80
C SER A 404 -4.31 -27.65 -94.67
N TYR A 405 -5.47 -27.61 -94.02
CA TYR A 405 -5.71 -26.73 -92.87
C TYR A 405 -6.59 -27.37 -91.80
N MET A 406 -6.37 -26.91 -90.57
CA MET A 406 -7.24 -27.13 -89.43
C MET A 406 -7.84 -25.80 -89.01
N LEU A 407 -9.13 -25.81 -88.73
CA LEU A 407 -9.82 -24.66 -88.21
C LEU A 407 -10.12 -24.86 -86.72
N PHE A 408 -9.74 -23.88 -85.91
CA PHE A 408 -10.07 -23.81 -84.50
C PHE A 408 -10.97 -22.61 -84.25
N GLY A 409 -12.17 -22.85 -83.76
CA GLY A 409 -13.12 -21.83 -83.35
C GLY A 409 -13.55 -22.05 -81.90
N GLY A 410 -14.10 -21.03 -81.28
CA GLY A 410 -14.65 -21.16 -79.93
C GLY A 410 -14.85 -19.81 -79.27
N SER A 411 -15.20 -19.86 -77.99
CA SER A 411 -15.32 -18.71 -77.11
C SER A 411 -14.33 -18.83 -75.96
N VAL A 412 -13.82 -17.68 -75.52
CA VAL A 412 -13.04 -17.54 -74.30
C VAL A 412 -13.69 -16.50 -73.42
N SER A 413 -13.82 -16.79 -72.13
CA SER A 413 -14.42 -15.87 -71.17
C SER A 413 -13.72 -15.87 -69.81
N ASP A 414 -13.65 -14.69 -69.22
CA ASP A 414 -13.07 -14.43 -67.90
C ASP A 414 -13.75 -13.21 -67.26
N ASP A 415 -13.84 -13.15 -65.95
CA ASP A 415 -14.47 -12.06 -65.20
C ASP A 415 -13.59 -10.79 -65.11
N TYR A 416 -12.27 -10.93 -65.23
CA TYR A 416 -11.30 -9.83 -65.20
C TYR A 416 -10.49 -9.67 -66.49
N GLY A 417 -10.75 -10.51 -67.49
CA GLY A 417 -10.23 -10.41 -68.84
C GLY A 417 -9.07 -11.35 -69.13
N LEU A 418 -8.71 -11.44 -70.41
CA LEU A 418 -7.74 -12.43 -70.88
C LEU A 418 -6.47 -11.76 -71.40
N SER A 419 -5.31 -12.25 -70.93
CA SER A 419 -4.01 -11.72 -71.35
C SER A 419 -3.40 -12.42 -72.56
N ARG A 420 -3.68 -13.73 -72.75
CA ARG A 420 -3.11 -14.55 -73.82
C ARG A 420 -3.96 -15.78 -74.13
N LEU A 421 -4.14 -16.07 -75.42
CA LEU A 421 -4.60 -17.36 -75.92
C LEU A 421 -3.49 -17.98 -76.77
N SER A 422 -3.23 -19.28 -76.60
CA SER A 422 -2.19 -19.97 -77.35
C SER A 422 -2.58 -21.41 -77.63
N LEU A 423 -2.34 -21.84 -78.87
CA LEU A 423 -2.45 -23.22 -79.29
C LEU A 423 -1.12 -23.92 -79.04
N TYR A 424 -1.15 -24.99 -78.25
CA TYR A 424 -0.02 -25.88 -78.03
C TYR A 424 -0.20 -27.15 -78.87
N TYR A 425 0.81 -27.52 -79.65
CA TYR A 425 0.78 -28.72 -80.49
C TYR A 425 2.09 -29.50 -80.41
N VAL A 426 2.05 -30.79 -80.72
CA VAL A 426 3.22 -31.68 -80.71
C VAL A 426 3.31 -32.39 -82.06
N MET A 427 4.47 -32.29 -82.72
CA MET A 427 4.71 -33.05 -83.94
C MET A 427 5.40 -34.37 -83.62
N ASN A 428 4.75 -35.48 -83.96
CA ASN A 428 5.32 -36.81 -83.88
C ASN A 428 5.81 -37.23 -85.27
N ARG A 429 7.14 -37.31 -85.45
CA ARG A 429 7.75 -37.76 -86.70
C ARG A 429 8.04 -39.25 -86.68
N LYS A 430 7.69 -39.95 -87.76
CA LYS A 430 7.85 -41.40 -87.85
C LYS A 430 9.32 -41.81 -87.70
N GLY A 431 9.62 -42.69 -86.74
CA GLY A 431 10.96 -43.23 -86.50
C GLY A 431 11.91 -42.37 -85.65
N LYS A 432 11.44 -41.25 -85.09
CA LYS A 432 12.16 -40.47 -84.07
C LYS A 432 11.46 -40.60 -82.71
N ASP A 433 12.25 -40.55 -81.65
CA ASP A 433 11.73 -40.64 -80.28
C ASP A 433 10.74 -39.49 -80.02
N HIS A 434 9.68 -39.76 -79.25
CA HIS A 434 8.57 -38.82 -79.05
C HIS A 434 9.05 -37.61 -78.25
N SER A 435 9.41 -36.55 -78.97
CA SER A 435 9.74 -35.26 -78.37
C SER A 435 8.48 -34.67 -77.73
N ARG A 436 8.39 -34.70 -76.39
CA ARG A 436 7.33 -34.00 -75.60
C ARG A 436 7.45 -32.46 -75.64
N LYS A 437 8.20 -31.89 -76.58
CA LYS A 437 8.33 -30.43 -76.72
C LYS A 437 7.10 -29.91 -77.45
N PHE A 438 6.25 -29.20 -76.70
CA PHE A 438 5.15 -28.45 -77.27
C PHE A 438 5.67 -27.26 -78.06
N ASN A 439 5.21 -27.12 -79.30
CA ASN A 439 5.31 -25.88 -80.05
C ASN A 439 4.10 -25.01 -79.72
N THR A 440 4.23 -23.70 -79.87
CA THR A 440 3.20 -22.74 -79.47
C THR A 440 2.88 -21.77 -80.60
N ILE A 441 1.60 -21.54 -80.84
CA ILE A 441 1.09 -20.52 -81.76
C ILE A 441 0.22 -19.58 -80.95
N SER A 442 0.53 -18.27 -81.00
CA SER A 442 -0.27 -17.25 -80.33
C SER A 442 -1.53 -16.98 -81.15
N ILE A 443 -2.70 -17.08 -80.52
CA ILE A 443 -3.97 -16.68 -81.12
C ILE A 443 -4.27 -15.25 -80.65
N PRO A 444 -4.51 -14.28 -81.57
CA PRO A 444 -4.81 -12.90 -81.18
C PRO A 444 -6.06 -12.81 -80.31
N LEU A 445 -5.98 -12.06 -79.22
CA LEU A 445 -7.11 -11.70 -78.36
C LEU A 445 -7.24 -10.18 -78.23
N LYS A 446 -8.46 -9.72 -77.97
CA LYS A 446 -8.73 -8.37 -77.47
C LYS A 446 -8.71 -8.42 -75.95
N SER A 447 -7.70 -7.80 -75.33
CA SER A 447 -7.52 -7.82 -73.87
C SER A 447 -8.61 -7.07 -73.09
N SER A 448 -9.36 -6.18 -73.75
CA SER A 448 -10.41 -5.37 -73.13
C SER A 448 -11.79 -6.04 -73.06
N THR A 449 -11.92 -7.28 -73.55
CA THR A 449 -13.21 -7.98 -73.60
C THR A 449 -13.20 -9.22 -72.72
N ASN A 450 -14.14 -9.26 -71.77
CA ASN A 450 -14.36 -10.37 -70.85
C ASN A 450 -14.90 -11.64 -71.53
N ASN A 451 -15.57 -11.50 -72.67
CA ASN A 451 -16.01 -12.62 -73.50
C ASN A 451 -15.76 -12.29 -74.96
N GLN A 452 -15.12 -13.21 -75.67
CA GLN A 452 -14.88 -13.07 -77.11
C GLN A 452 -14.84 -14.43 -77.80
N ASN A 453 -15.32 -14.45 -79.03
CA ASN A 453 -15.13 -15.58 -79.92
C ASN A 453 -13.77 -15.46 -80.61
N TYR A 454 -13.07 -16.57 -80.75
CA TYR A 454 -11.86 -16.66 -81.53
C TYR A 454 -12.07 -17.59 -82.73
N TYR A 455 -11.36 -17.29 -83.80
CA TYR A 455 -11.32 -18.09 -85.02
C TYR A 455 -9.89 -18.09 -85.52
N PHE A 456 -9.28 -19.27 -85.60
CA PHE A 456 -7.90 -19.45 -86.00
C PHE A 456 -7.80 -20.57 -87.05
N GLN A 457 -7.50 -20.19 -88.28
CA GLN A 457 -7.20 -21.13 -89.35
C GLN A 457 -5.70 -21.42 -89.34
N TRP A 458 -5.35 -22.65 -89.01
CA TRP A 458 -3.99 -23.15 -89.04
C TRP A 458 -3.71 -23.85 -90.37
N ASN A 459 -2.83 -23.28 -91.18
CA ASN A 459 -2.32 -23.96 -92.38
C ASN A 459 -1.26 -24.99 -91.96
N VAL A 460 -1.59 -26.26 -92.15
CA VAL A 460 -0.82 -27.41 -91.68
C VAL A 460 0.29 -27.78 -92.66
N ASP A 461 0.20 -27.35 -93.93
CA ASP A 461 1.23 -27.56 -94.95
C ASP A 461 2.55 -26.89 -94.56
N THR A 462 2.48 -25.80 -93.77
CA THR A 462 3.65 -25.09 -93.24
C THR A 462 4.56 -25.96 -92.37
N LEU A 463 4.07 -27.10 -91.88
CA LEU A 463 4.82 -28.03 -91.03
C LEU A 463 5.72 -29.01 -91.80
N ASN A 464 5.65 -29.04 -93.14
CA ASN A 464 6.40 -29.95 -94.02
C ASN A 464 6.37 -31.42 -93.53
N MET A 465 5.17 -31.92 -93.22
CA MET A 465 4.99 -33.28 -92.68
C MET A 465 5.23 -34.36 -93.74
N GLY A 466 6.00 -35.39 -93.37
CA GLY A 466 6.22 -36.57 -94.22
C GLY A 466 5.13 -37.64 -94.05
N HIS A 467 5.16 -38.67 -94.89
CA HIS A 467 4.22 -39.78 -94.78
C HIS A 467 4.33 -40.53 -93.45
N GLY A 468 3.27 -40.46 -92.63
CA GLY A 468 3.17 -41.12 -91.33
C GLY A 468 3.56 -40.24 -90.14
N ASP A 469 3.85 -38.95 -90.35
CA ASP A 469 3.95 -37.95 -89.28
C ASP A 469 2.55 -37.55 -88.77
N GLN A 470 2.46 -37.14 -87.50
CA GLN A 470 1.21 -36.75 -86.84
C GLN A 470 1.39 -35.42 -86.08
N VAL A 471 0.32 -34.62 -85.98
CA VAL A 471 0.30 -33.36 -85.21
C VAL A 471 -0.90 -33.27 -84.29
#